data_AF-A0A2G2XPU3-F1
#
_entry.id   AF-A0A2G2XPU3-F1
#
_cell.length_a   1.000
_cell.length_b   1.000
_cell.length_c   1.000
_cell.angle_alpha   90.00
_cell.angle_beta   90.00
_cell.angle_gamma   90.00
#
_symmetry.space_group_name_H-M   'P 1'
#
loop_
_entity.id
_entity.type
_entity.pdbx_description
1 polymer ?
#
loop_
_entity_poly.entity_id
_entity_poly.type
_entity_poly.pdbx_seq_one_letter_code
_entity_poly.pdbx_strand_id
1 'polypeptide(L)'
;MGLSNIRKDWSRKLDDALWAYRTAFMTPIVMSPYQLVYGKACHLPIELEHKAMWELKQLNLNWDNAINMRSGQLNEVDEFHLNAYERVDLYKERMKKYHERRIIQQRF
;
A
#
# COMPACT_ATOMS: atom_id res chain seq x y z
N MET A 1 -24.05 23.13 -3.16
CA MET A 1 -23.35 22.71 -4.40
C MET A 1 -22.43 23.83 -4.83
N GLY A 2 -21.14 23.72 -4.51
CA GLY A 2 -20.16 24.82 -4.61
C GLY A 2 -19.42 24.84 -5.94
N LEU A 3 -19.58 25.92 -6.71
CA LEU A 3 -18.86 26.21 -7.95
C LEU A 3 -17.83 27.34 -7.75
N SER A 4 -17.07 27.33 -6.64
CA SER A 4 -16.23 28.49 -6.26
C SER A 4 -14.71 28.27 -6.31
N ASN A 5 -14.19 27.22 -6.97
CA ASN A 5 -12.72 27.00 -7.03
C ASN A 5 -12.11 26.68 -8.41
N ILE A 6 -12.88 26.68 -9.51
CA ILE A 6 -12.33 26.28 -10.82
C ILE A 6 -11.41 27.36 -11.46
N ARG A 7 -11.51 28.63 -11.03
CA ARG A 7 -10.84 29.76 -11.71
C ARG A 7 -9.38 30.03 -11.30
N LYS A 8 -8.87 29.40 -10.23
CA LYS A 8 -7.56 29.74 -9.64
C LYS A 8 -6.48 28.64 -9.70
N ASP A 9 -6.81 27.45 -10.19
CA ASP A 9 -5.85 26.33 -10.31
C ASP A 9 -5.11 26.26 -11.67
N TRP A 10 -5.10 27.36 -12.43
CA TRP A 10 -4.42 27.40 -13.74
C TRP A 10 -2.93 27.07 -13.66
N SER A 11 -2.24 27.50 -12.60
CA SER A 11 -0.83 27.19 -12.40
C SER A 11 -0.59 25.70 -12.22
N ARG A 12 -1.47 24.99 -11.52
CA ARG A 12 -1.38 23.54 -11.30
C ARG A 12 -1.68 22.74 -12.57
N LYS A 13 -2.59 23.26 -13.41
CA LYS A 13 -2.96 22.64 -14.69
C LYS A 13 -2.04 23.03 -15.85
N LEU A 14 -1.14 23.99 -15.64
CA LEU A 14 -0.22 24.45 -16.68
C LEU A 14 0.72 23.32 -17.10
N ASP A 15 1.26 22.58 -16.14
CA ASP A 15 2.13 21.43 -16.41
C ASP A 15 1.39 20.34 -17.21
N ASP A 16 0.16 20.03 -16.81
CA ASP A 16 -0.70 19.05 -17.51
C ASP A 16 -1.06 19.52 -18.94
N ALA A 17 -1.34 20.82 -19.12
CA ALA A 17 -1.65 21.39 -20.43
C ALA A 17 -0.41 21.42 -21.34
N LEU A 18 0.77 21.73 -20.80
CA LEU A 18 2.02 21.70 -21.53
C LEU A 18 2.41 20.27 -21.92
N TRP A 19 2.15 19.32 -21.02
CA TRP A 19 2.30 17.89 -21.25
C TRP A 19 1.41 17.41 -22.38
N ALA A 20 0.12 17.75 -22.35
CA ALA A 20 -0.83 17.46 -23.41
C ALA A 20 -0.39 18.09 -24.74
N TYR A 21 0.08 19.34 -24.76
CA TYR A 21 0.56 19.96 -26.00
C TYR A 21 1.79 19.25 -26.60
N ARG A 22 2.71 18.77 -25.75
CA ARG A 22 3.94 18.08 -26.19
C ARG A 22 3.66 16.66 -26.69
N THR A 23 2.70 15.98 -26.07
CA THR A 23 2.42 14.54 -26.29
C THR A 23 1.12 14.26 -27.03
N ALA A 24 0.30 15.27 -27.32
CA ALA A 24 -0.95 15.12 -28.06
C ALA A 24 -0.68 14.45 -29.41
N PHE A 25 -1.49 13.43 -29.69
CA PHE A 25 -1.34 12.62 -30.87
C PHE A 25 -1.79 13.40 -32.11
N MET A 26 -0.79 13.76 -32.91
CA MET A 26 -0.78 13.82 -34.37
C MET A 26 -1.72 14.81 -35.05
N THR A 27 -1.09 15.77 -35.72
CA THR A 27 -1.57 16.31 -37.00
C THR A 27 -1.69 15.17 -38.04
N PRO A 28 -2.37 15.34 -39.19
CA PRO A 28 -2.45 14.33 -40.26
C PRO A 28 -1.09 13.81 -40.76
N ILE A 29 0.01 14.46 -40.38
CA ILE A 29 1.39 14.20 -40.75
C ILE A 29 2.09 13.25 -39.75
N VAL A 30 1.41 12.84 -38.67
CA VAL A 30 1.97 11.92 -37.67
C VAL A 30 3.19 12.53 -36.95
N MET A 31 3.10 13.82 -36.60
CA MET A 31 4.06 14.51 -35.72
C MET A 31 3.37 15.27 -34.60
N SER A 32 4.00 15.34 -33.42
CA SER A 32 3.53 16.17 -32.32
C SER A 32 3.80 17.66 -32.59
N PRO A 33 3.00 18.59 -32.02
CA PRO A 33 3.24 20.03 -32.16
C PRO A 33 4.65 20.46 -31.73
N TYR A 34 5.22 19.82 -30.71
CA TYR A 34 6.59 20.06 -30.27
C TYR A 34 7.63 19.64 -31.33
N GLN A 35 7.44 18.47 -31.94
CA GLN A 35 8.30 18.00 -33.04
C GLN A 35 8.26 18.91 -34.25
N LEU A 36 7.10 19.49 -34.56
CA LEU A 36 6.94 20.40 -35.69
C LEU A 36 7.70 21.72 -35.50
N VAL A 37 7.76 22.23 -34.26
CA VAL A 37 8.46 23.49 -33.94
C VAL A 37 9.96 23.28 -33.77
N TYR A 38 10.38 22.20 -33.12
CA TYR A 38 11.77 21.99 -32.70
C TYR A 38 12.52 20.91 -33.50
N GLY A 39 11.84 20.20 -34.40
CA GLY A 39 12.43 19.15 -35.25
C GLY A 39 12.90 17.89 -34.51
N LYS A 40 12.58 17.75 -33.21
CA LYS A 40 12.98 16.62 -32.36
C LYS A 40 11.81 16.16 -31.48
N ALA A 41 11.79 14.87 -31.15
CA ALA A 41 10.85 14.35 -30.17
C ALA A 41 11.04 15.05 -28.81
N CYS A 42 9.93 15.31 -28.11
CA CYS A 42 9.99 15.83 -26.76
C CYS A 42 10.56 14.75 -25.84
N HIS A 43 11.78 14.97 -25.32
CA HIS A 43 12.27 14.24 -24.16
C HIS A 43 11.49 14.74 -22.94
N LEU A 44 11.09 13.83 -22.04
CA LEU A 44 10.46 14.22 -20.78
C LEU A 44 11.39 15.24 -20.09
N PRO A 45 10.88 16.36 -19.57
CA PRO A 45 11.63 17.17 -18.62
C PRO A 45 12.08 16.28 -17.46
N ILE A 46 13.38 16.31 -17.14
CA ILE A 46 13.97 15.53 -16.05
C ILE A 46 13.26 15.75 -14.70
N GLU A 47 12.66 16.93 -14.51
CA GLU A 47 11.84 17.27 -13.35
C GLU A 47 10.60 16.36 -13.20
N LEU A 48 9.95 16.02 -14.31
CA LEU A 48 8.78 15.13 -14.31
C LEU A 48 9.19 13.67 -14.04
N GLU A 49 10.30 13.21 -14.64
CA GLU A 49 10.84 11.87 -14.35
C GLU A 49 11.24 11.74 -12.88
N HIS A 50 11.91 12.76 -12.35
CA HIS A 50 12.31 12.80 -10.95
C HIS A 50 11.11 12.82 -10.01
N LYS A 51 10.07 13.59 -10.32
CA LYS A 51 8.83 13.63 -9.53
C LYS A 51 8.11 12.28 -9.55
N ALA A 52 7.98 11.65 -10.71
CA ALA A 52 7.39 10.31 -10.83
C ALA A 52 8.21 9.26 -10.07
N MET A 53 9.54 9.32 -10.15
CA MET A 53 10.43 8.43 -9.40
C MET A 53 10.32 8.65 -7.88
N TRP A 54 10.18 9.90 -7.44
CA TRP A 54 9.96 10.24 -6.04
C TRP A 54 8.63 9.69 -5.51
N GLU A 55 7.54 9.90 -6.25
CA GLU A 55 6.22 9.37 -5.91
C GLU A 55 6.22 7.83 -5.85
N LEU A 56 6.89 7.17 -6.81
CA LEU A 56 7.06 5.72 -6.81
C LEU A 56 7.86 5.22 -5.60
N LYS A 57 8.95 5.93 -5.23
CA LYS A 57 9.74 5.62 -4.03
C LYS A 57 8.91 5.78 -2.75
N GLN A 58 8.10 6.84 -2.66
CA GLN A 58 7.20 7.05 -1.53
C GLN A 58 6.12 5.98 -1.44
N LEU A 59 5.53 5.59 -2.57
CA LEU A 59 4.57 4.49 -2.62
C LEU A 59 5.20 3.18 -2.10
N ASN A 60 6.42 2.85 -2.55
CA ASN A 60 7.14 1.65 -2.10
C ASN A 60 7.43 1.68 -0.59
N LEU A 61 7.87 2.82 -0.04
CA LEU A 61 8.07 2.98 1.40
C LEU A 61 6.75 2.79 2.18
N ASN A 62 5.64 3.29 1.63
CA ASN A 62 4.32 3.09 2.24
C ASN A 62 3.87 1.63 2.19
N TRP A 63 4.19 0.89 1.12
CA TRP A 63 3.92 -0.54 1.01
C TRP A 63 4.70 -1.34 2.05
N ASP A 64 6.00 -1.08 2.23
CA ASP A 64 6.80 -1.75 3.25
C ASP A 64 6.24 -1.50 4.65
N ASN A 65 5.86 -0.25 4.96
CA ASN A 65 5.21 0.09 6.22
C ASN A 65 3.88 -0.66 6.40
N ALA A 66 3.05 -0.72 5.36
CA ALA A 66 1.77 -1.43 5.41
C ALA A 66 1.94 -2.94 5.58
N ILE A 67 2.94 -3.55 4.92
CA ILE A 67 3.30 -4.97 5.05
C ILE A 67 3.77 -5.25 6.47
N ASN A 68 4.67 -4.43 7.01
CA ASN A 68 5.19 -4.60 8.37
C ASN A 68 4.08 -4.47 9.42
N MET A 69 3.20 -3.47 9.28
CA MET A 69 2.06 -3.28 10.17
C MET A 69 1.12 -4.48 10.14
N ARG A 70 0.75 -4.96 8.94
CA ARG A 70 -0.10 -6.15 8.79
C ARG A 70 0.57 -7.40 9.38
N SER A 71 1.87 -7.56 9.18
CA SER A 71 2.62 -8.70 9.71
C SER A 71 2.66 -8.68 11.24
N GLY A 72 2.83 -7.51 11.84
CA GLY A 72 2.75 -7.36 13.30
C GLY A 72 1.38 -7.74 13.86
N GLN A 73 0.30 -7.29 13.22
CA GLN A 73 -1.07 -7.64 13.61
C GLN A 73 -1.34 -9.15 13.53
N LEU A 74 -0.85 -9.82 12.50
CA LEU A 74 -0.98 -11.28 12.36
C LEU A 74 -0.22 -12.02 13.47
N ASN A 75 1.00 -11.59 13.76
CA ASN A 75 1.83 -12.20 14.80
C ASN A 75 1.16 -12.08 16.19
N GLU A 76 0.54 -10.94 16.49
CA GLU A 76 -0.20 -10.74 17.74
C GLU A 76 -1.39 -11.71 17.88
N VAL A 77 -2.15 -11.93 16.80
CA VAL A 77 -3.25 -12.90 16.79
C VAL A 77 -2.75 -14.32 16.99
N ASP A 78 -1.64 -14.69 16.36
CA ASP A 78 -1.05 -16.02 16.51
C ASP A 78 -0.56 -16.26 17.94
N GLU A 79 0.02 -15.26 18.60
CA GLU A 79 0.38 -15.33 20.02
C GLU A 79 -0.84 -15.52 20.93
N PHE A 80 -1.94 -14.82 20.65
CA PHE A 80 -3.18 -15.02 21.40
C PHE A 80 -3.74 -16.44 21.24
N HIS A 81 -3.70 -16.98 20.02
CA HIS A 81 -4.12 -18.34 19.75
C HIS A 81 -3.24 -19.35 20.49
N LEU A 82 -1.92 -19.20 20.45
CA LEU A 82 -0.97 -20.07 21.14
C LEU A 82 -1.24 -20.09 22.65
N ASN A 83 -1.37 -18.93 23.27
CA ASN A 83 -1.69 -18.79 24.70
C ASN A 83 -3.05 -19.43 25.05
N ALA A 84 -4.05 -19.33 24.17
CA ALA A 84 -5.34 -19.99 24.39
C ALA A 84 -5.20 -21.52 24.36
N TYR A 85 -4.43 -22.08 23.42
CA TYR A 85 -4.17 -23.52 23.35
C TYR A 85 -3.42 -24.03 24.59
N GLU A 86 -2.35 -23.35 24.99
CA GLU A 86 -1.59 -23.69 26.20
C GLU A 86 -2.47 -23.71 27.44
N ARG A 87 -3.37 -22.73 27.59
CA ARG A 87 -4.33 -22.67 28.71
C ARG A 87 -5.30 -23.85 28.70
N VAL A 88 -5.82 -24.21 27.54
CA VAL A 88 -6.75 -25.34 27.39
C VAL A 88 -6.05 -26.65 27.75
N ASP A 89 -4.82 -26.85 27.30
CA ASP A 89 -4.06 -28.07 27.58
C ASP A 89 -3.70 -28.20 29.06
N LEU A 90 -3.25 -27.10 29.68
CA LEU A 90 -3.00 -27.05 31.13
C LEU A 90 -4.27 -27.36 31.94
N TYR A 91 -5.43 -26.85 31.53
CA TYR A 91 -6.69 -27.15 32.19
C TYR A 91 -7.06 -28.63 32.11
N LYS A 92 -6.96 -29.23 30.91
CA LYS A 92 -7.22 -30.66 30.71
C LYS A 92 -6.29 -31.53 31.54
N GLU A 93 -5.00 -31.18 31.60
CA GLU A 93 -4.01 -31.94 32.37
C GLU A 93 -4.32 -31.90 33.88
N ARG A 94 -4.70 -30.74 34.41
CA ARG A 94 -5.12 -30.60 35.81
C ARG A 94 -6.36 -31.44 36.12
N MET A 95 -7.35 -31.42 35.23
CA MET A 95 -8.57 -32.22 35.38
C MET A 95 -8.28 -33.72 35.35
N LYS A 96 -7.40 -34.18 34.45
CA LYS A 96 -6.96 -35.57 34.39
C LYS A 96 -6.30 -36.01 35.70
N LYS A 97 -5.32 -35.23 36.21
CA LYS A 97 -4.65 -35.49 37.49
C LYS A 97 -5.60 -35.51 38.69
N TYR A 98 -6.65 -34.69 38.68
CA TYR A 98 -7.67 -34.71 39.73
C TYR A 98 -8.53 -35.99 39.66
N HIS A 99 -8.96 -36.38 38.46
CA HIS A 99 -9.77 -37.57 38.24
C HIS A 99 -9.01 -38.86 38.60
N GLU A 100 -7.76 -38.99 38.15
CA GLU A 100 -6.90 -40.15 38.45
C GLU A 100 -6.67 -40.31 39.95
N ARG A 101 -6.38 -39.20 40.67
CA ARG A 101 -6.24 -39.23 42.14
C ARG A 101 -7.51 -39.73 42.83
N ARG A 102 -8.69 -39.33 42.36
CA ARG A 102 -9.97 -39.81 42.90
C ARG A 102 -10.22 -41.28 42.61
N ILE A 103 -9.86 -41.78 41.42
CA ILE A 103 -9.96 -43.21 41.09
C ILE A 103 -9.07 -44.05 42.00
N ILE A 104 -7.84 -43.60 42.26
CA ILE A 104 -6.89 -44.32 43.14
C ILE A 104 -7.41 -44.37 44.58
N GLN A 105 -8.05 -43.30 45.08
CA GLN A 105 -8.65 -43.31 46.42
C GLN A 105 -9.94 -44.16 46.54
N GLN A 106 -10.58 -44.52 45.41
CA GLN A 106 -11.79 -45.34 45.40
C GLN A 106 -11.53 -46.84 45.19
N ARG A 107 -10.30 -47.24 44.80
CA ARG A 107 -9.92 -48.65 44.81
C ARG A 107 -9.42 -49.02 46.21
N PHE A 108 -10.15 -49.94 46.84
CA PHE A 108 -9.91 -50.52 48.18
C PHE A 108 -8.53 -51.14 48.32
#